data_AF-A0A7X7A3N9-F1
#
_entry.id   AF-A0A7X7A3N9-F1
#
_cell.length_a   1.000
_cell.length_b   1.000
_cell.length_c   1.000
_cell.angle_alpha   90.00
_cell.angle_beta   90.00
_cell.angle_gamma   90.00
#
_symmetry.space_group_name_H-M   'P 1'
#
loop_
_entity.id
_entity.type
_entity.pdbx_description
1 polymer ?
#
loop_
_entity_poly.entity_id
_entity_poly.type
_entity_poly.pdbx_seq_one_letter_code
_entity_poly.pdbx_strand_id
1 'polypeptide(L)'
;MAGLYDKKQIFEDSKKLIVEKNLLFVQDIIDLLPCSKATFYLYFPDSSNELDELRDLLNENKVNGKIELRSRWKSSDNSTLQLALYRLMASPDEHRMLNQHYIDHTSGGEPLNIRVIEADDNEHEKE
;
A
#
# COMPACT_ATOMS: atom_id res chain seq x y z
N MET A 1 -15.68 28.92 -22.39
CA MET A 1 -14.53 28.62 -23.28
C MET A 1 -13.77 27.44 -22.67
N ALA A 2 -14.27 26.22 -22.87
CA ALA A 2 -13.54 25.02 -22.46
C ALA A 2 -12.41 24.82 -23.48
N GLY A 3 -11.22 25.32 -23.15
CA GLY A 3 -10.03 25.03 -23.94
C GLY A 3 -9.87 23.51 -24.00
N LEU A 4 -9.95 22.97 -25.21
CA LEU A 4 -9.59 21.58 -25.51
C LEU A 4 -8.14 21.38 -25.06
N TYR A 5 -7.93 20.89 -23.85
CA TYR A 5 -6.63 20.30 -23.52
C TYR A 5 -6.49 19.05 -24.38
N ASP A 6 -5.45 19.05 -25.22
CA ASP A 6 -5.20 17.93 -26.12
C ASP A 6 -4.80 16.71 -25.27
N LYS A 7 -5.46 15.57 -25.49
CA LYS A 7 -5.23 14.33 -24.72
C LYS A 7 -3.74 13.99 -24.65
N LYS A 8 -3.02 14.25 -25.76
CA LYS A 8 -1.57 14.01 -25.87
C LYS A 8 -0.75 14.92 -24.94
N GLN A 9 -1.12 16.19 -24.81
CA GLN A 9 -0.42 17.12 -23.93
C GLN A 9 -0.58 16.72 -22.47
N ILE A 10 -1.81 16.40 -22.04
CA ILE A 10 -2.06 15.93 -20.67
C ILE A 10 -1.25 14.66 -20.37
N PHE A 11 -1.14 13.75 -21.34
CA PHE A 11 -0.38 12.52 -21.17
C PHE A 11 1.12 12.77 -20.97
N GLU A 12 1.73 13.60 -21.81
CA GLU A 12 3.15 13.97 -21.68
C GLU A 12 3.42 14.75 -20.39
N ASP A 13 2.53 15.69 -20.04
CA ASP A 13 2.61 16.45 -18.80
C ASP A 13 2.50 15.51 -17.58
N SER A 14 1.64 14.49 -17.64
CA SER A 14 1.52 13.47 -16.60
C SER A 14 2.84 12.70 -16.42
N LYS A 15 3.45 12.23 -17.52
CA LYS A 15 4.74 11.52 -17.46
C LYS A 15 5.83 12.39 -16.84
N LYS A 16 5.92 13.64 -17.28
CA LYS A 16 6.90 14.60 -16.78
C LYS A 16 6.71 14.86 -15.28
N LEU A 17 5.47 15.08 -14.83
CA LEU A 17 5.16 15.28 -13.41
C LEU A 17 5.51 14.06 -12.56
N ILE A 18 5.24 12.84 -13.04
CA ILE A 18 5.58 11.59 -12.34
C ILE A 18 7.08 11.52 -12.07
N VAL A 19 7.91 11.79 -13.08
CA VAL A 19 9.37 11.68 -12.97
C VAL A 19 9.96 12.82 -12.14
N GLU A 20 9.56 14.08 -12.40
CA GLU A 20 10.14 15.24 -11.72
C GLU A 20 9.82 15.29 -10.23
N LYS A 21 8.60 14.88 -9.84
CA LYS A 21 8.14 14.94 -8.45
C LYS A 21 8.16 13.58 -7.74
N ASN A 22 8.61 12.53 -8.42
CA ASN A 22 8.62 11.16 -7.91
C ASN A 22 7.25 10.76 -7.33
N LEU A 23 6.19 11.00 -8.12
CA LEU A 23 4.82 10.74 -7.68
C LEU A 23 4.61 9.24 -7.46
N LEU A 24 3.78 8.92 -6.45
CA LEU A 24 3.46 7.54 -6.07
C LEU A 24 2.00 7.18 -6.35
N PHE A 25 1.11 8.17 -6.42
CA PHE A 25 -0.32 7.94 -6.59
C PHE A 25 -0.87 8.65 -7.82
N VAL A 26 -1.85 8.02 -8.47
CA VAL A 26 -2.55 8.61 -9.63
C VAL A 26 -3.33 9.86 -9.22
N GLN A 27 -3.84 9.90 -7.98
CA GLN A 27 -4.55 11.07 -7.47
C GLN A 27 -3.66 12.32 -7.45
N ASP A 28 -2.38 12.17 -7.09
CA ASP A 28 -1.42 13.27 -7.07
C ASP A 28 -1.17 13.84 -8.48
N ILE A 29 -1.23 12.98 -9.51
CA ILE A 29 -1.15 13.42 -10.91
C ILE A 29 -2.36 14.29 -11.24
N ILE A 30 -3.56 13.82 -10.92
CA ILE A 30 -4.82 14.52 -11.21
C ILE A 30 -4.85 15.88 -10.50
N ASP A 31 -4.42 15.95 -9.24
CA ASP A 31 -4.44 17.19 -8.45
C ASP A 31 -3.41 18.23 -8.94
N LEU A 32 -2.34 17.78 -9.61
CA LEU A 32 -1.31 18.64 -10.20
C LEU A 32 -1.61 19.06 -11.63
N LEU A 33 -2.47 18.32 -12.33
CA LEU A 33 -2.90 18.67 -13.68
C LEU A 33 -4.01 19.72 -13.63
N PRO A 34 -4.10 20.61 -14.65
CA PRO A 34 -5.20 21.56 -14.78
C PRO A 34 -6.47 20.87 -15.32
N CYS A 35 -6.79 19.67 -14.86
CA CYS A 35 -7.94 18.88 -15.32
C CYS A 35 -8.75 18.34 -14.13
N SER A 36 -10.07 18.22 -14.31
CA SER A 36 -10.90 17.56 -13.30
C SER A 36 -10.68 16.04 -13.33
N LYS A 37 -10.89 15.36 -12.20
CA LYS A 37 -10.88 13.89 -12.10
C LYS A 37 -11.76 13.22 -13.17
N ALA A 38 -12.96 13.77 -13.39
CA ALA A 38 -13.88 13.26 -14.41
C ALA A 38 -13.29 13.38 -15.81
N THR A 39 -12.69 14.53 -16.14
CA THR A 39 -12.03 14.76 -17.43
C THR A 39 -10.83 13.83 -17.64
N PHE A 40 -10.05 13.58 -16.59
CA PHE A 40 -8.90 12.67 -16.66
C PHE A 40 -9.33 11.25 -17.05
N TYR A 41 -10.31 10.66 -16.36
CA TYR A 41 -10.79 9.31 -16.68
C TYR A 41 -11.61 9.24 -17.98
N LEU A 42 -12.16 10.36 -18.46
CA LEU A 42 -12.74 10.43 -19.81
C LEU A 42 -11.66 10.30 -20.90
N TYR A 43 -10.48 10.89 -20.69
CA TYR A 43 -9.36 10.78 -21.63
C TYR A 43 -8.59 9.46 -21.49
N PHE A 44 -8.48 8.95 -20.27
CA PHE A 44 -7.79 7.71 -19.90
C PHE A 44 -8.76 6.77 -19.17
N PRO A 45 -9.62 6.06 -19.91
CA PRO A 45 -10.56 5.11 -19.32
C PRO A 45 -9.81 3.94 -18.67
N ASP A 46 -10.49 3.23 -17.77
CA ASP A 46 -9.94 2.00 -17.21
C ASP A 46 -9.66 0.99 -18.34
N SER A 47 -8.49 0.37 -18.30
CA SER A 47 -7.92 -0.50 -19.36
C SER A 47 -7.38 0.20 -20.62
N SER A 48 -7.12 1.50 -20.57
CA SER A 48 -6.36 2.17 -21.65
C SER A 48 -4.85 1.93 -21.48
N ASN A 49 -4.14 1.69 -22.60
CA ASN A 49 -2.69 1.48 -22.61
C ASN A 49 -1.94 2.68 -21.99
N GLU A 50 -2.45 3.89 -22.19
CA GLU A 50 -1.89 5.10 -21.61
C GLU A 50 -1.97 5.11 -20.08
N LEU A 51 -3.11 4.69 -19.52
CA LEU A 51 -3.28 4.63 -18.07
C LEU A 51 -2.38 3.55 -17.45
N ASP A 52 -2.22 2.42 -18.14
CA ASP A 52 -1.32 1.36 -17.71
C ASP A 52 0.15 1.80 -17.75
N GLU A 53 0.57 2.54 -18.78
CA GLU A 53 1.92 3.12 -18.84
C GLU A 53 2.17 4.11 -17.68
N LEU A 54 1.20 4.97 -17.35
CA LEU A 54 1.32 5.86 -16.18
C LEU A 54 1.39 5.07 -14.87
N ARG A 55 0.62 3.98 -14.75
CA ARG A 55 0.66 3.10 -13.57
C ARG A 55 2.01 2.40 -13.45
N ASP A 56 2.60 1.96 -14.55
CA ASP A 56 3.91 1.34 -14.57
C ASP A 56 5.01 2.31 -14.11
N LEU A 57 4.99 3.55 -14.60
CA LEU A 57 5.90 4.61 -14.13
C LEU A 57 5.74 4.89 -12.63
N LEU A 58 4.50 4.98 -12.13
CA LEU A 58 4.25 5.12 -10.69
C LEU A 58 4.74 3.91 -9.88
N ASN A 59 4.64 2.70 -10.45
CA ASN A 59 5.13 1.49 -9.80
C ASN A 59 6.66 1.46 -9.76
N GLU A 60 7.34 1.89 -10.82
CA GLU A 60 8.78 2.06 -10.85
C GLU A 60 9.24 3.04 -9.76
N ASN A 61 8.60 4.20 -9.66
CA ASN A 61 8.85 5.17 -8.59
C ASN A 61 8.65 4.57 -7.19
N LYS A 62 7.59 3.78 -6.98
CA LYS A 62 7.38 3.07 -5.70
C LYS A 62 8.47 2.06 -5.40
N VAL A 63 8.92 1.31 -6.40
CA VAL A 63 10.01 0.34 -6.24
C VAL A 63 11.31 1.05 -5.89
N ASN A 64 11.65 2.11 -6.62
CA ASN A 64 12.82 2.94 -6.36
C ASN A 64 12.76 3.57 -4.96
N GLY A 65 11.62 4.14 -4.57
CA GLY A 65 11.41 4.68 -3.23
C GLY A 65 11.61 3.64 -2.12
N LYS A 66 11.14 2.40 -2.32
CA LYS A 66 11.39 1.30 -1.37
C LYS A 66 12.88 0.93 -1.29
N ILE A 67 13.58 0.89 -2.42
CA ILE A 67 15.02 0.61 -2.47
C ILE A 67 15.80 1.71 -1.73
N GLU A 68 15.51 2.97 -2.03
CA GLU A 68 16.13 4.11 -1.36
C GLU A 68 15.88 4.09 0.15
N LEU A 69 14.64 3.84 0.57
CA LEU A 69 14.28 3.79 1.98
C LEU A 69 15.05 2.69 2.71
N ARG A 70 15.11 1.49 2.14
CA ARG A 70 15.89 0.36 2.71
C ARG A 70 17.39 0.68 2.76
N SER A 71 17.93 1.34 1.74
CA SER A 71 19.32 1.79 1.72
C SER A 71 19.60 2.78 2.86
N ARG A 72 18.72 3.77 3.04
CA ARG A 72 18.81 4.75 4.13
C ARG A 72 18.66 4.10 5.51
N TRP A 73 17.77 3.13 5.67
CA TRP A 73 17.60 2.41 6.93
C TRP A 73 18.85 1.59 7.28
N LYS A 74 19.47 0.97 6.28
CA LYS A 74 20.71 0.20 6.44
C LYS A 74 21.89 1.09 6.86
N SER A 75 22.00 2.30 6.30
CA SER A 75 23.09 3.22 6.62
C SER A 75 22.85 4.09 7.86
N SER A 76 21.63 4.13 8.38
CA SER A 76 21.30 4.92 9.57
C SER A 76 21.80 4.27 10.86
N ASP A 77 22.24 5.08 11.83
CA ASP A 77 22.64 4.62 13.18
C ASP A 77 21.45 4.37 14.13
N ASN A 78 20.21 4.47 13.62
CA ASN A 78 19.01 4.22 14.42
C ASN A 78 18.73 2.72 14.50
N SER A 79 18.98 2.13 15.67
CA SER A 79 18.74 0.72 15.95
C SER A 79 17.30 0.27 15.64
N THR A 80 16.31 1.16 15.78
CA THR A 80 14.91 0.86 15.45
C THR A 80 14.70 0.65 13.95
N LEU A 81 15.35 1.48 13.11
CA LEU A 81 15.26 1.36 11.65
C LEU A 81 15.99 0.12 11.15
N GLN A 82 17.14 -0.20 11.72
CA GLN A 82 17.87 -1.42 11.41
C GLN A 82 17.09 -2.67 11.82
N LEU A 83 16.46 -2.65 13.00
CA LEU A 83 15.59 -3.72 13.47
C LEU A 83 14.37 -3.91 12.55
N ALA A 84 13.73 -2.81 12.14
CA ALA A 84 12.62 -2.84 11.19
C ALA A 84 13.06 -3.41 9.82
N LEU A 85 14.23 -3.02 9.33
CA LEU A 85 14.80 -3.56 8.10
C LEU A 85 15.07 -5.08 8.22
N TYR A 86 15.62 -5.53 9.35
CA TYR A 86 15.85 -6.95 9.60
C TYR A 86 14.51 -7.72 9.63
N ARG A 87 13.48 -7.19 10.30
CA ARG A 87 12.14 -7.81 10.32
C ARG A 87 11.54 -8.02 8.93
N LEU A 88 11.80 -7.11 8.00
CA LEU A 88 11.33 -7.24 6.61
C LEU A 88 12.05 -8.35 5.82
N MET A 89 13.26 -8.73 6.22
CA MET A 89 14.07 -9.76 5.56
C MET A 89 14.08 -11.10 6.32
N ALA A 90 13.66 -11.07 7.59
CA ALA A 90 13.68 -12.21 8.49
C ALA A 90 12.74 -13.34 8.02
N SER A 91 13.18 -14.57 8.24
CA SER A 91 12.31 -15.73 8.21
C SER A 91 11.21 -15.64 9.28
N PRO A 92 10.09 -16.38 9.17
CA PRO A 92 9.06 -16.39 10.20
C PRO A 92 9.61 -16.71 11.60
N ASP A 93 10.59 -17.60 11.71
CA ASP A 93 11.21 -17.98 12.99
C ASP A 93 12.03 -16.86 13.60
N GLU A 94 12.89 -16.22 12.80
CA GLU A 94 13.66 -15.05 13.23
C GLU A 94 12.74 -13.89 13.60
N HIS A 95 11.68 -13.66 12.82
CA HIS A 95 10.70 -12.61 13.10
C HIS A 95 9.98 -12.86 14.44
N ARG A 96 9.67 -14.11 14.78
CA ARG A 96 9.11 -14.49 16.08
C ARG A 96 10.08 -14.18 17.23
N MET A 97 11.34 -14.59 17.09
CA MET A 97 12.36 -14.38 18.12
C MET A 97 12.72 -12.90 18.33
N LEU A 98 12.60 -12.09 17.27
CA LEU A 98 12.92 -10.66 17.29
C LEU A 98 11.80 -9.79 17.87
N ASN A 99 10.62 -10.35 18.08
CA ASN A 99 9.50 -9.64 18.69
C ASN A 99 9.42 -9.95 20.18
N GLN A 100 9.18 -8.91 20.98
CA GLN A 100 9.04 -9.04 22.43
C GLN A 100 7.78 -9.82 22.81
N HIS A 101 6.75 -9.77 21.97
CA HIS A 101 5.51 -10.52 22.11
C HIS A 101 5.18 -11.20 20.78
N TYR A 102 4.98 -12.51 20.82
CA TYR A 102 4.41 -13.28 19.72
C TYR A 102 3.12 -13.92 20.21
N ILE A 103 1.99 -13.52 19.62
CA ILE A 103 0.68 -14.08 19.92
C ILE A 103 0.30 -14.99 18.77
N ASP A 104 0.26 -16.29 19.04
CA ASP A 104 -0.33 -17.25 18.14
C ASP A 104 -1.83 -17.36 18.44
N HIS A 105 -2.67 -16.94 17.49
CA HIS A 105 -4.13 -17.08 17.56
C HIS A 105 -4.59 -18.45 17.04
N THR A 106 -3.68 -19.38 16.81
CA THR A 106 -3.95 -20.78 16.46
C THR A 106 -3.47 -21.69 17.59
N SER A 107 -3.85 -22.98 17.55
CA SER A 107 -3.27 -23.98 18.45
C SER A 107 -1.97 -24.55 17.86
N GLY A 108 -0.98 -23.70 17.60
CA GLY A 108 0.29 -24.12 17.00
C GLY A 108 0.17 -24.49 15.51
N GLY A 109 -0.60 -23.71 14.75
CA GLY A 109 -0.85 -23.91 13.31
C GLY A 109 -2.16 -24.61 12.98
N GLU A 110 -2.81 -25.22 13.98
CA GLU A 110 -4.11 -25.90 13.81
C GLU A 110 -5.29 -24.92 14.02
N PRO A 111 -6.39 -25.06 13.24
CA PRO A 111 -7.57 -24.23 13.40
C PRO A 111 -8.17 -24.40 14.79
N LEU A 112 -8.50 -23.29 15.44
CA LEU A 112 -9.11 -23.31 16.76
C LEU A 112 -10.47 -24.02 16.73
N ASN A 113 -10.63 -25.07 17.52
CA ASN A 113 -11.93 -25.70 17.74
C ASN A 113 -12.71 -24.88 18.78
N ILE A 114 -13.35 -23.81 18.32
CA ILE A 114 -14.16 -22.93 19.17
C ILE A 114 -15.49 -23.65 19.46
N ARG A 115 -15.62 -24.19 20.67
CA ARG A 115 -16.92 -24.66 21.17
C ARG A 115 -17.62 -23.48 21.85
N VAL A 116 -18.63 -22.93 21.17
CA VAL A 116 -19.54 -21.96 21.79
C VAL A 116 -20.44 -22.73 22.74
N ILE A 117 -20.28 -22.50 24.04
CA ILE A 117 -21.21 -22.97 25.05
C ILE A 117 -22.27 -21.89 25.18
N GLU A 118 -23.49 -22.18 24.74
CA GLU A 118 -24.63 -21.30 25.01
C GLU A 118 -24.89 -21.34 26.53
N ALA A 119 -24.98 -20.17 27.15
CA ALA A 119 -25.39 -20.07 28.54
C ALA A 119 -26.88 -20.43 28.60
N ASP A 120 -27.23 -21.53 29.26
CA ASP A 120 -28.61 -21.85 29.60
C ASP A 120 -29.06 -20.86 30.69
N ASP A 121 -29.82 -19.83 30.30
CA ASP A 121 -30.48 -18.87 31.22
C ASP A 121 -31.68 -19.50 31.97
N ASN A 122 -31.60 -20.79 32.32
CA ASN A 122 -32.73 -21.56 32.87
C ASN A 122 -32.45 -22.07 34.31
N GLU A 123 -32.14 -21.17 35.24
CA GLU A 123 -32.06 -21.52 36.67
C GLU A 123 -32.85 -20.61 37.63
N HIS A 124 -33.83 -19.82 37.16
CA HIS A 124 -34.68 -19.00 38.06
C HIS A 124 -36.20 -19.09 37.82
N GLU A 125 -36.73 -20.27 37.51
CA GLU A 125 -38.14 -20.57 37.76
C GLU A 125 -38.30 -21.97 38.37
N LYS A 126 -38.10 -22.08 39.70
CA LYS A 126 -38.77 -23.03 40.60
C LYS A 126 -38.30 -22.81 42.04
N GLU A 127 -39.01 -21.96 42.76
CA GLU A 127 -39.80 -22.25 43.98
C GLU A 127 -40.21 -20.95 44.68
#